data_AF-V7BUL1-F1
#
_entry.id   AF-V7BUL1-F1
#
_cell.length_a   1.000
_cell.length_b   1.000
_cell.length_c   1.000
_cell.angle_alpha   90.00
_cell.angle_beta   90.00
_cell.angle_gamma   90.00
#
_symmetry.space_group_name_H-M   'P 1'
#
loop_
_entity.id
_entity.type
_entity.pdbx_description
1 polymer ?
#
loop_
_entity_poly.entity_id
_entity_poly.type
_entity_poly.pdbx_seq_one_letter_code
_entity_poly.pdbx_strand_id
1 'polypeptide(L)' 'MGSIEMPNGNGKSPSFDSAEAPPESNTSKRRRSSVLPLEVGTRVMCRWRDSKYHPVKVIERRKVPGADYEYYVHYTE' A
#
# COMPACT_ATOMS: atom_id res chain seq x y z
N MET A 1 47.47 -35.15 20.66
CA MET A 1 47.57 -34.31 19.45
C MET A 1 46.43 -33.30 19.57
N GLY A 2 46.58 -32.07 20.05
CA GLY A 2 47.62 -31.08 19.79
C GLY A 2 47.07 -30.09 18.74
N SER A 3 46.60 -28.93 19.22
CA SER A 3 45.85 -27.86 18.53
C SER A 3 46.47 -27.34 17.22
N ILE A 4 45.63 -26.78 16.33
CA ILE A 4 45.97 -25.52 15.65
C ILE A 4 44.68 -24.75 15.29
N GLU A 5 44.50 -23.59 15.92
CA GLU A 5 43.62 -22.50 15.48
C GLU A 5 44.34 -21.65 14.41
N MET A 6 43.61 -20.66 13.87
CA MET A 6 44.06 -19.36 13.28
C MET A 6 43.85 -19.19 11.76
N PRO A 7 43.69 -17.96 11.20
CA PRO A 7 43.50 -16.63 11.83
C PRO A 7 42.45 -15.67 11.17
N ASN A 8 42.09 -14.65 11.95
CA ASN A 8 41.88 -13.20 11.69
C ASN A 8 41.25 -12.62 10.41
N GLY A 9 40.31 -11.69 10.65
CA GLY A 9 40.00 -10.55 9.78
C GLY A 9 39.20 -9.45 10.49
N ASN A 10 39.86 -8.70 11.37
CA ASN A 10 39.33 -7.54 12.10
C ASN A 10 39.26 -6.30 11.18
N GLY A 11 38.09 -5.66 11.07
CA GLY A 11 37.93 -4.38 10.36
C GLY A 11 36.75 -3.59 10.91
N LYS A 12 37.05 -2.45 11.54
CA LYS A 12 36.16 -1.65 12.40
C LYS A 12 35.64 -0.42 11.62
N SER A 13 34.34 -0.15 11.76
CA SER A 13 33.63 1.17 11.73
C SER A 13 33.45 1.94 10.39
N PRO A 14 32.59 2.98 10.31
CA PRO A 14 31.26 3.22 10.91
C PRO A 14 30.19 3.78 9.92
N SER A 15 28.96 3.99 10.42
CA SER A 15 27.96 5.01 10.02
C SER A 15 27.39 5.00 8.59
N PHE A 16 26.10 4.67 8.48
CA PHE A 16 25.19 5.41 7.60
C PHE A 16 24.10 6.05 8.47
N ASP A 17 24.22 7.37 8.57
CA ASP A 17 23.27 8.28 9.19
C ASP A 17 21.99 8.33 8.34
N SER A 18 20.86 8.38 9.06
CA SER A 18 19.57 8.94 8.68
C SER A 18 19.11 8.84 7.22
N ALA A 19 18.10 7.98 7.00
CA ALA A 19 17.04 8.29 6.07
C ALA A 19 15.71 7.97 6.75
N GLU A 20 15.13 9.00 7.37
CA GLU A 20 13.70 9.09 7.62
C GLU A 20 12.97 8.94 6.28
N ALA A 21 12.28 7.81 6.11
CA ALA A 21 11.34 7.59 5.02
C ALA A 21 10.11 6.87 5.62
N PRO A 22 8.89 7.33 5.27
CA PRO A 22 7.63 7.03 5.97
C PRO A 22 7.27 5.53 6.00
N PRO A 23 6.36 5.09 6.90
CA PRO A 23 5.95 3.70 7.03
C PRO A 23 5.07 3.27 5.84
N GLU A 24 5.69 3.05 4.68
CA GLU A 24 5.03 2.58 3.47
C GLU A 24 5.28 1.10 3.28
N SER A 25 4.46 0.28 3.94
CA SER A 25 3.84 -0.88 3.31
C SER A 25 3.09 -1.67 4.38
N ASN A 26 1.88 -1.21 4.66
CA ASN A 26 0.88 -2.12 5.22
C ASN A 26 0.54 -3.15 4.13
N THR A 27 1.33 -4.22 4.09
CA THR A 27 1.08 -5.47 3.39
C THR A 27 -0.12 -6.20 4.00
N SER A 28 -1.32 -5.60 3.94
CA SER A 28 -2.53 -6.21 4.48
C SER A 28 -3.72 -6.04 3.57
N LYS A 29 -3.76 -6.87 2.52
CA LYS A 29 -4.77 -7.95 2.37
C LYS A 29 -4.89 -8.31 0.90
N ARG A 30 -4.37 -9.50 0.59
CA ARG A 30 -5.01 -10.55 -0.20
C ARG A 30 -6.02 -10.01 -1.19
N ARG A 31 -5.71 -10.10 -2.50
CA ARG A 31 -6.59 -9.85 -3.65
C ARG A 31 -8.03 -10.25 -3.34
N ARG A 32 -8.80 -9.33 -2.74
CA ARG A 32 -10.25 -9.40 -2.69
C ARG A 32 -10.65 -8.78 -4.00
N SER A 33 -10.57 -9.60 -5.04
CA SER A 33 -11.29 -9.36 -6.27
C SER A 33 -12.66 -8.82 -5.91
N SER A 34 -12.90 -7.56 -6.28
CA SER A 34 -14.18 -7.08 -6.76
C SER A 34 -15.40 -7.46 -5.91
N VAL A 35 -15.55 -6.89 -4.72
CA VAL A 35 -16.89 -6.77 -4.13
C VAL A 35 -17.56 -5.56 -4.77
N LEU A 36 -18.08 -5.76 -5.98
CA LEU A 36 -19.05 -4.86 -6.60
C LEU A 36 -20.46 -5.45 -6.34
N PRO A 37 -21.49 -4.61 -6.10
CA PRO A 37 -21.46 -3.16 -6.13
C PRO A 37 -20.94 -2.52 -4.84
N LEU A 38 -20.20 -1.42 -4.94
CA LEU A 38 -19.76 -0.66 -3.77
C LEU A 38 -20.97 -0.01 -3.08
N GLU A 39 -20.94 0.03 -1.75
CA GLU A 39 -21.97 0.70 -0.97
C GLU A 39 -21.58 2.16 -0.70
N VAL A 40 -22.56 3.05 -0.56
CA VAL A 40 -22.31 4.42 -0.10
C VAL A 40 -21.69 4.37 1.29
N GLY A 41 -20.63 5.14 1.51
CA GLY A 41 -19.80 5.10 2.71
C GLY A 41 -18.58 4.18 2.61
N THR A 42 -18.50 3.33 1.58
CA THR A 42 -17.33 2.47 1.36
C THR A 42 -16.10 3.33 1.05
N ARG A 43 -14.99 3.04 1.74
CA ARG A 43 -13.69 3.66 1.49
C ARG A 43 -12.86 2.76 0.59
N VAL A 44 -12.42 3.30 -0.54
CA VAL A 44 -11.62 2.58 -1.54
C VAL A 44 -10.38 3.39 -1.91
N MET A 45 -9.38 2.69 -2.43
CA MET A 45 -8.21 3.30 -3.04
C MET A 45 -8.47 3.44 -4.55
N CYS A 46 -8.64 4.66 -5.03
CA CYS A 46 -8.86 4.93 -6.46
C CYS A 46 -7.55 5.33 -7.14
N ARG A 47 -7.24 4.67 -8.26
CA ARG A 47 -6.11 5.05 -9.10
C ARG A 47 -6.42 6.34 -9.83
N TRP A 48 -5.63 7.37 -9.57
CA TRP A 48 -5.72 8.64 -10.29
C TRP A 48 -4.79 8.64 -11.52
N ARG A 49 -4.82 9.71 -12.33
CA ARG A 49 -4.12 9.80 -13.62
C ARG A 49 -2.61 9.65 -13.52
N ASP A 50 -2.03 10.06 -12.40
CA ASP A 50 -0.61 9.91 -12.06
C ASP A 50 -0.24 8.48 -11.59
N SER A 51 -1.19 7.54 -11.70
CA SER A 51 -1.05 6.15 -11.26
C SER A 51 -0.90 5.94 -9.76
N LYS A 52 -0.97 6.99 -8.93
CA LYS A 52 -1.07 6.85 -7.47
C LYS A 52 -2.49 6.50 -7.05
N TYR A 53 -2.58 5.89 -5.88
CA TYR A 53 -3.84 5.52 -5.26
C TYR A 53 -4.22 6.57 -4.23
N HIS A 54 -5.39 7.16 -4.40
CA HIS A 54 -5.95 8.11 -3.45
C HIS A 54 -7.06 7.46 -2.61
N PRO A 55 -7.08 7.70 -1.29
CA PRO A 55 -8.19 7.29 -0.46
C PRO A 55 -9.42 8.12 -0.82
N VAL A 56 -10.48 7.45 -1.22
CA VAL A 56 -11.76 8.08 -1.55
C VAL A 56 -12.91 7.39 -0.83
N LYS A 57 -13.98 8.13 -0.61
CA LYS A 57 -15.25 7.61 -0.07
C LYS A 57 -16.32 7.65 -1.15
N VAL A 58 -16.99 6.53 -1.38
CA VAL A 58 -18.20 6.52 -2.21
C VAL A 58 -19.27 7.30 -1.46
N ILE A 59 -19.77 8.37 -2.06
CA ILE A 59 -20.80 9.24 -1.46
C ILE A 59 -22.17 9.03 -2.09
N GLU A 60 -22.20 8.50 -3.31
CA GLU A 60 -23.45 8.17 -4.00
C GLU A 60 -23.18 7.00 -4.97
N ARG A 61 -24.20 6.14 -5.14
CA ARG A 61 -24.20 5.08 -6.15
C ARG A 61 -25.51 5.16 -6.93
N ARG A 62 -25.44 5.07 -8.25
CA ARG A 62 -26.62 4.94 -9.11
C ARG A 62 -26.49 3.70 -10.00
N LYS A 63 -27.60 2.99 -10.19
CA LYS A 63 -27.69 1.88 -11.15
C LYS A 63 -28.17 2.45 -12.48
N VAL A 64 -27.37 2.33 -13.52
CA VAL A 64 -27.76 2.78 -14.86
C VAL A 64 -28.53 1.64 -15.54
N PRO A 65 -29.73 1.89 -16.11
CA PRO A 65 -30.43 0.87 -16.87
C PRO A 65 -29.60 0.50 -18.11
N GLY A 66 -29.15 -0.77 -18.18
CA GLY A 66 -28.34 -1.29 -19.28
C GLY A 66 -26.82 -1.20 -19.08
N ALA A 67 -26.33 -0.75 -17.92
CA ALA A 67 -24.91 -0.80 -17.56
C ALA A 67 -24.71 -1.26 -16.11
N ASP A 68 -23.45 -1.34 -15.69
CA ASP A 68 -23.08 -1.53 -14.29
C ASP A 68 -23.43 -0.29 -13.44
N TYR A 69 -22.85 -0.16 -12.25
CA TYR A 69 -23.09 0.93 -11.32
C TYR A 69 -22.14 2.10 -11.55
N GLU A 70 -22.66 3.33 -11.46
CA GLU A 70 -21.86 4.55 -11.39
C GLU A 70 -21.71 5.00 -9.94
N TYR A 71 -20.49 5.39 -9.57
CA TYR A 71 -20.13 5.77 -8.21
C TYR A 71 -19.58 7.18 -8.20
N TYR A 72 -20.23 8.06 -7.44
CA TYR A 72 -19.65 9.35 -7.10
C TYR A 72 -18.78 9.18 -5.87
N VAL A 73 -17.55 9.67 -5.97
CA VAL A 73 -16.54 9.57 -4.92
C VAL A 73 -16.13 10.96 -4.45
N HIS A 74 -15.83 11.06 -3.17
CA HIS A 74 -15.25 12.25 -2.55
C HIS A 74 -13.84 11.95 -2.08
N TYR A 75 -12.88 12.78 -2.46
CA TYR A 75 -11.51 12.75 -1.96
C TYR A 75 -11.51 13.21 -0.51
N THR A 76 -10.83 12.48 0.36
CA THR A 76 -10.75 12.83 1.79
C THR A 76 -9.35 13.30 2.17
N GLU A 77 -8.63 13.93 1.24
CA GLU A 77 -7.35 14.60 1.53
C GLU A 77 -7.59 15.88 2.33
#